data_AF-A0A3A6NUP2-F1
#
_entry.id   AF-A0A3A6NUP2-F1
#
_cell.length_a   1.000
_cell.length_b   1.000
_cell.length_c   1.000
_cell.angle_alpha   90.00
_cell.angle_beta   90.00
_cell.angle_gamma   90.00
#
_symmetry.space_group_name_H-M   'P 1'
#
loop_
_entity.id
_entity.type
_entity.pdbx_description
1 polymer ?
#
loop_
_entity_poly.entity_id
_entity_poly.type
_entity_poly.pdbx_seq_one_letter_code
_entity_poly.pdbx_strand_id
1 'polypeptide(L)'
;MGPEDLAAAMIRICRLGWQQGYLAAGQGNLSARLTAESILITPSGRAKALLEPDDLLEVGLDGRVIQGQGRPSGELPLHLAAYRLRPQTGAVLHAHPAAATALSLAGCELDCAALPEMLYHLGQVPTAPYATPATPDCAAAVEPFLVRHQALLLDHHGTLALGRDLEEAWLLTEMLEHAAQTLIAAQSLGGARPLPAEEQARLRAAGSGQEARPSPLAQRLQRVHLGLSNEFKVEKRTQDSRGRLHLIADGLPIQRVSLLELKAGGGLRGGHWHRRKYEWFYLAAGRCRARFQCLATGERLDLELVEGDRVGIPPGVAHSFQALSDMWFVELSDRPYEAADDLIHEGVRA
;
A
#
# COMPACT_ATOMS: atom_id res chain seq x y z
N MET A 1 0.72 2.97 -21.62
CA MET A 1 -0.41 3.50 -22.41
C MET A 1 0.12 4.70 -23.16
N GLY A 2 -0.19 4.87 -24.45
CA GLY A 2 0.20 6.08 -25.17
C GLY A 2 -0.58 7.31 -24.67
N PRO A 3 -0.14 8.55 -24.96
CA PRO A 3 -0.84 9.77 -24.54
C PRO A 3 -2.30 9.84 -25.04
N GLU A 4 -2.55 9.48 -26.30
CA GLU A 4 -3.89 9.48 -26.91
C GLU A 4 -4.82 8.46 -26.25
N ASP A 5 -4.30 7.25 -25.99
CA ASP A 5 -5.04 6.19 -25.27
C ASP A 5 -5.39 6.63 -23.84
N LEU A 6 -4.48 7.36 -23.18
CA LEU A 6 -4.67 7.87 -21.83
C LEU A 6 -5.79 8.93 -21.78
N ALA A 7 -5.75 9.87 -22.72
CA ALA A 7 -6.80 10.90 -22.84
C ALA A 7 -8.18 10.27 -23.08
N ALA A 8 -8.28 9.31 -24.00
CA ALA A 8 -9.51 8.58 -24.26
C ALA A 8 -10.01 7.81 -23.03
N ALA A 9 -9.11 7.17 -22.27
CA ALA A 9 -9.44 6.48 -21.03
C ALA A 9 -9.94 7.44 -19.94
N MET A 10 -9.30 8.61 -19.77
CA MET A 10 -9.75 9.65 -18.84
C MET A 10 -11.17 10.13 -19.15
N ILE A 11 -11.46 10.37 -20.43
CA ILE A 11 -12.78 10.82 -20.88
C ILE A 11 -13.84 9.74 -20.64
N ARG A 12 -13.50 8.46 -20.86
CA ARG A 12 -14.39 7.35 -20.51
C ARG A 12 -14.77 7.36 -19.03
N ILE A 13 -13.79 7.52 -18.12
CA ILE A 13 -14.05 7.61 -16.68
C ILE A 13 -14.88 8.85 -16.35
N CYS A 14 -14.61 10.00 -16.97
CA CYS A 14 -15.40 11.22 -16.79
C CYS A 14 -16.88 11.02 -17.19
N ARG A 15 -17.13 10.32 -18.30
CA ARG A 15 -18.49 9.99 -18.77
C ARG A 15 -19.18 9.01 -17.82
N LEU A 16 -18.48 7.99 -17.33
CA LEU A 16 -19.01 7.06 -16.32
C LEU A 16 -19.38 7.79 -15.02
N GLY A 17 -18.47 8.63 -14.50
CA GLY A 17 -18.73 9.41 -13.29
C GLY A 17 -19.89 10.37 -13.43
N TRP A 18 -20.09 10.96 -14.61
CA TRP A 18 -21.28 11.76 -14.88
C TRP A 18 -22.56 10.92 -14.95
N GLN A 19 -22.53 9.76 -15.62
CA GLN A 19 -23.67 8.85 -15.71
C GLN A 19 -24.14 8.34 -14.35
N GLN A 20 -23.20 8.08 -13.43
CA GLN A 20 -23.49 7.68 -12.05
C GLN A 20 -23.89 8.87 -11.14
N GLY A 21 -23.80 10.10 -11.64
CA GLY A 21 -24.09 11.31 -10.85
C GLY A 21 -22.99 11.72 -9.87
N TYR A 22 -21.79 11.13 -9.96
CA TYR A 22 -20.65 11.47 -9.10
C TYR A 22 -19.94 12.74 -9.57
N LEU A 23 -20.05 13.05 -10.87
CA LEU A 23 -19.52 14.27 -11.49
C LEU A 23 -20.70 15.06 -12.05
N ALA A 24 -20.94 16.27 -11.54
CA ALA A 24 -22.09 17.08 -11.93
C ALA A 24 -21.65 18.45 -12.45
N ALA A 25 -22.31 18.92 -13.51
CA ALA A 25 -21.98 20.17 -14.19
C ALA A 25 -20.46 20.25 -14.47
N GLY A 26 -19.81 21.38 -14.17
CA GLY A 26 -18.36 21.57 -14.30
C GLY A 26 -17.53 21.11 -13.09
N GLN A 27 -18.15 20.45 -12.11
CA GLN A 27 -17.51 20.05 -10.85
C GLN A 27 -16.83 18.67 -10.94
N GLY A 28 -16.04 18.35 -9.92
CA GLY A 28 -15.16 17.19 -9.90
C GLY A 28 -14.02 17.33 -10.91
N ASN A 29 -13.01 16.47 -10.79
CA ASN A 29 -11.85 16.52 -11.66
C ASN A 29 -11.09 15.19 -11.62
N LEU A 30 -10.43 14.90 -12.73
CA LEU A 30 -9.67 13.68 -12.93
C LEU A 30 -8.29 14.04 -13.48
N SER A 31 -7.26 13.41 -12.93
CA SER A 31 -5.92 13.46 -13.49
C SER A 31 -5.33 12.06 -13.65
N ALA A 32 -4.40 11.93 -14.58
CA ALA A 32 -3.59 10.75 -14.75
C ALA A 32 -2.13 11.12 -15.00
N ARG A 33 -1.22 10.29 -14.49
CA ARG A 33 0.22 10.43 -14.70
C ARG A 33 0.55 10.15 -16.17
N LEU A 34 1.16 11.13 -16.83
CA LEU A 34 1.57 11.02 -18.23
C LEU A 34 3.05 10.62 -18.33
N THR A 35 3.91 11.29 -17.58
CA THR A 35 5.34 10.96 -17.42
C THR A 35 5.73 10.91 -15.94
N ALA A 36 7.01 10.71 -15.64
CA ALA A 36 7.49 10.78 -14.26
C ALA A 36 7.31 12.21 -13.67
N GLU A 37 7.33 13.23 -14.52
CA GLU A 37 7.33 14.66 -14.15
C GLU A 37 6.03 15.40 -14.52
N SER A 38 5.08 14.76 -15.20
CA SER A 38 3.87 15.40 -15.71
C SER A 38 2.59 14.55 -15.55
N ILE A 39 1.46 15.25 -15.55
CA ILE A 39 0.11 14.67 -15.48
C ILE A 39 -0.77 15.28 -16.57
N LEU A 40 -1.73 14.50 -17.07
CA LEU A 40 -2.91 15.04 -17.75
C LEU A 40 -3.98 15.34 -16.70
N ILE A 41 -4.69 16.46 -16.84
CA ILE A 41 -5.78 16.86 -15.95
C ILE A 41 -6.94 17.48 -16.71
N THR A 42 -8.16 17.25 -16.22
CA THR A 42 -9.37 17.89 -16.76
C THR A 42 -9.36 19.42 -16.58
N PRO A 43 -9.91 20.19 -17.53
CA PRO A 43 -10.00 21.64 -17.44
C PRO A 43 -11.01 22.10 -16.38
N SER A 44 -10.83 23.33 -15.90
CA SER A 44 -11.77 24.00 -15.01
C SER A 44 -13.07 24.38 -15.72
N GLY A 45 -14.20 24.26 -15.02
CA GLY A 45 -15.51 24.78 -15.46
C GLY A 45 -16.20 24.04 -16.61
N ARG A 46 -15.56 23.02 -17.21
CA ARG A 46 -16.17 22.21 -18.27
C ARG A 46 -16.84 20.96 -17.73
N ALA A 47 -18.00 20.65 -18.33
CA ALA A 47 -18.77 19.47 -18.00
C ALA A 47 -18.04 18.19 -18.40
N LYS A 48 -17.83 17.29 -17.44
CA LYS A 48 -17.00 16.08 -17.64
C LYS A 48 -17.56 15.11 -18.68
N ALA A 49 -18.87 15.12 -18.89
CA ALA A 49 -19.52 14.34 -19.96
C ALA A 49 -19.19 14.82 -21.38
N LEU A 50 -18.85 16.10 -21.54
CA LEU A 50 -18.66 16.77 -22.83
C LEU A 50 -17.19 16.97 -23.20
N LEU A 51 -16.26 16.40 -22.42
CA LEU A 51 -14.84 16.54 -22.69
C LEU A 51 -14.43 15.73 -23.92
N GLU A 52 -13.60 16.35 -24.74
CA GLU A 52 -12.86 15.73 -25.83
C GLU A 52 -11.36 15.65 -25.49
N PRO A 53 -10.56 14.78 -26.14
CA PRO A 53 -9.14 14.58 -25.78
C PRO A 53 -8.32 15.88 -25.74
N ASP A 54 -8.57 16.77 -26.70
CA ASP A 54 -7.88 18.06 -26.84
C ASP A 54 -8.24 19.07 -25.74
N ASP A 55 -9.27 18.80 -24.93
CA ASP A 55 -9.64 19.64 -23.79
C ASP A 55 -8.77 19.39 -22.56
N LEU A 56 -8.04 18.27 -22.50
CA LEU A 56 -7.16 17.94 -21.39
C LEU A 56 -5.90 18.80 -21.41
N LEU A 57 -5.38 19.10 -20.23
CA LEU A 57 -4.14 19.87 -20.09
C LEU A 57 -3.04 18.97 -19.53
N GLU A 58 -1.84 19.12 -20.08
CA GLU A 58 -0.62 18.57 -19.49
C GLU A 58 -0.04 19.59 -18.51
N VAL A 59 0.21 19.14 -17.29
CA VAL A 59 0.74 19.96 -16.20
C VAL A 59 1.93 19.24 -15.58
N GLY A 60 3.02 19.97 -15.36
CA GLY A 60 4.16 19.47 -14.61
C GLY A 60 3.82 19.27 -13.14
N LEU A 61 4.55 18.39 -12.44
CA LEU A 61 4.37 18.20 -10.99
C LEU A 61 4.74 19.45 -10.16
N ASP A 62 5.36 20.46 -10.78
CA ASP A 62 5.58 21.80 -10.24
C ASP A 62 4.36 22.74 -10.39
N GLY A 63 3.28 22.26 -11.02
CA GLY A 63 2.04 22.98 -11.25
C GLY A 63 2.02 23.87 -12.49
N ARG A 64 3.09 23.87 -13.30
CA ARG A 64 3.14 24.66 -14.54
C ARG A 64 2.42 23.93 -15.67
N VAL A 65 1.56 24.64 -16.40
CA VAL A 65 0.94 24.10 -17.62
C VAL A 65 2.01 23.96 -18.70
N ILE A 66 2.18 22.75 -19.20
CA ILE A 66 3.14 22.39 -20.27
C ILE A 66 2.43 22.50 -21.62
N GLN A 67 1.22 21.92 -21.73
CA GLN A 67 0.44 21.88 -22.96
C GLN A 67 -1.08 21.91 -22.67
N GLY A 68 -1.87 22.39 -23.63
CA GLY A 68 -3.33 22.45 -23.57
C GLY A 68 -3.87 23.88 -23.59
N GLN A 69 -5.19 24.03 -23.78
CA GLN A 69 -5.85 25.33 -23.81
C GLN A 69 -6.74 25.53 -22.57
N GLY A 70 -6.79 26.78 -22.08
CA GLY A 70 -7.62 27.14 -20.93
C GLY A 70 -6.88 27.06 -19.60
N ARG A 71 -7.60 26.72 -18.53
CA ARG A 71 -7.06 26.62 -17.17
C ARG A 71 -7.28 25.20 -16.63
N PRO A 72 -6.27 24.60 -15.96
CA PRO A 72 -6.47 23.34 -15.25
C PRO A 72 -7.52 23.53 -14.14
N SER A 73 -8.03 22.41 -13.60
CA SER A 73 -8.93 22.45 -12.45
C SER A 73 -8.38 23.35 -11.34
N GLY A 74 -9.27 24.11 -10.67
CA GLY A 74 -8.91 24.89 -9.48
C GLY A 74 -8.39 24.02 -8.33
N GLU A 75 -8.68 22.73 -8.37
CA GLU A 75 -8.23 21.74 -7.38
C GLU A 75 -6.98 20.98 -7.81
N LEU A 76 -6.28 21.43 -8.86
CA LEU A 76 -4.95 20.95 -9.21
C LEU A 76 -4.02 20.77 -7.98
N PRO A 77 -4.01 21.66 -6.96
CA PRO A 77 -3.21 21.43 -5.75
C PRO A 77 -3.49 20.11 -5.03
N LEU A 78 -4.74 19.61 -5.00
CA LEU A 78 -5.08 18.30 -4.42
C LEU A 78 -4.38 17.17 -5.17
N HIS A 79 -4.47 17.20 -6.50
CA HIS A 79 -3.84 16.20 -7.36
C HIS A 79 -2.32 16.21 -7.19
N LEU A 80 -1.69 17.39 -7.22
CA LEU A 80 -0.25 17.53 -7.05
C LEU A 80 0.22 17.03 -5.68
N ALA A 81 -0.51 17.33 -4.61
CA ALA A 81 -0.24 16.81 -3.28
C ALA A 81 -0.28 15.27 -3.25
N ALA A 82 -1.29 14.66 -3.89
CA ALA A 82 -1.42 13.20 -4.01
C ALA A 82 -0.23 12.57 -4.75
N TYR A 83 0.15 13.10 -5.92
CA TYR A 83 1.29 12.56 -6.67
C TYR A 83 2.63 12.76 -5.95
N ARG A 84 2.79 13.84 -5.19
CA ARG A 84 4.01 14.15 -4.42
C ARG A 84 4.16 13.25 -3.20
N LEU A 85 3.09 13.07 -2.43
CA LEU A 85 3.12 12.34 -1.17
C LEU A 85 2.96 10.82 -1.34
N ARG A 86 2.40 10.39 -2.48
CA ARG A 86 2.19 8.98 -2.80
C ARG A 86 2.68 8.68 -4.22
N PRO A 87 4.01 8.45 -4.42
CA PRO A 87 4.62 8.31 -5.74
C PRO A 87 4.03 7.22 -6.64
N GLN A 88 3.47 6.16 -6.04
CA GLN A 88 2.77 5.06 -6.74
C GLN A 88 1.41 5.45 -7.33
N THR A 89 0.93 6.67 -7.06
CA THR A 89 -0.32 7.17 -7.65
C THR A 89 -0.14 7.41 -9.14
N GLY A 90 -0.98 6.75 -9.94
CA GLY A 90 -1.08 6.94 -11.38
C GLY A 90 -2.32 7.71 -11.80
N ALA A 91 -3.38 7.74 -11.00
CA ALA A 91 -4.55 8.58 -11.25
C ALA A 91 -5.17 9.10 -9.96
N VAL A 92 -5.78 10.28 -10.05
CA VAL A 92 -6.51 10.90 -8.93
C VAL A 92 -7.87 11.34 -9.43
N LEU A 93 -8.92 10.88 -8.77
CA LEU A 93 -10.30 11.25 -9.04
C LEU A 93 -10.88 11.96 -7.82
N HIS A 94 -11.24 13.22 -7.99
CA HIS A 94 -12.06 13.94 -7.04
C HIS A 94 -13.48 14.09 -7.61
N ALA A 95 -14.46 13.72 -6.79
CA ALA A 95 -15.85 13.59 -7.18
C ALA A 95 -16.79 13.95 -6.03
N HIS A 96 -18.08 14.05 -6.34
CA HIS A 96 -19.16 14.41 -5.43
C HIS A 96 -20.27 13.34 -5.36
N PRO A 97 -19.94 12.06 -5.11
CA PRO A 97 -20.95 11.01 -4.97
C PRO A 97 -21.90 11.32 -3.79
N ALA A 98 -23.20 11.13 -4.01
CA ALA A 98 -24.23 11.74 -3.19
C ALA A 98 -24.28 11.20 -1.75
N ALA A 99 -24.25 9.88 -1.56
CA ALA A 99 -24.31 9.28 -0.24
C ALA A 99 -23.03 9.52 0.57
N ALA A 100 -21.86 9.37 -0.07
CA ALA A 100 -20.59 9.63 0.60
C ALA A 100 -20.46 11.10 1.01
N THR A 101 -20.89 12.04 0.16
CA THR A 101 -20.94 13.46 0.51
C THR A 101 -21.95 13.72 1.63
N ALA A 102 -23.11 13.08 1.61
CA ALA A 102 -24.14 13.22 2.65
C ALA A 102 -23.64 12.79 4.04
N LEU A 103 -22.81 11.74 4.14
CA LEU A 103 -22.19 11.36 5.41
C LEU A 103 -21.34 12.50 5.99
N SER A 104 -20.50 13.12 5.17
CA SER A 104 -19.66 14.25 5.61
C SER A 104 -20.50 15.43 6.10
N LEU A 105 -21.57 15.78 5.37
CA LEU A 105 -22.51 16.84 5.74
C LEU A 105 -23.25 16.54 7.04
N ALA A 106 -23.48 15.26 7.36
CA ALA A 106 -24.09 14.81 8.60
C ALA A 106 -23.09 14.67 9.76
N GLY A 107 -21.80 14.96 9.55
CA GLY A 107 -20.75 14.75 10.54
C GLY A 107 -20.54 13.27 10.88
N CYS A 108 -20.88 12.37 9.95
CA CYS A 108 -20.77 10.93 10.10
C CYS A 108 -19.51 10.42 9.40
N GLU A 109 -18.79 9.50 10.04
CA GLU A 109 -17.65 8.83 9.44
C GLU A 109 -18.12 7.68 8.53
N LEU A 110 -17.34 7.40 7.47
CA LEU A 110 -17.53 6.20 6.66
C LEU A 110 -16.83 5.01 7.34
N ASP A 111 -17.53 4.36 8.28
CA ASP A 111 -17.00 3.18 8.98
C ASP A 111 -17.29 1.88 8.21
N CYS A 112 -16.28 1.40 7.48
CA CYS A 112 -16.34 0.13 6.76
C CYS A 112 -16.25 -1.12 7.66
N ALA A 113 -16.23 -1.01 9.00
CA ALA A 113 -16.09 -2.14 9.91
C ALA A 113 -17.17 -3.24 9.75
N ALA A 114 -18.33 -2.90 9.19
CA ALA A 114 -19.41 -3.84 8.91
C ALA A 114 -19.40 -4.42 7.48
N LEU A 115 -18.47 -3.99 6.62
CA LEU A 115 -18.42 -4.32 5.19
C LEU A 115 -17.05 -4.95 4.85
N PRO A 116 -16.92 -6.30 4.90
CA PRO A 116 -15.64 -6.97 4.73
C PRO A 116 -14.87 -6.57 3.45
N GLU A 117 -15.59 -6.51 2.32
CA GLU A 117 -15.04 -6.19 1.01
C GLU A 117 -14.54 -4.73 0.96
N MET A 118 -15.33 -3.81 1.53
CA MET A 118 -14.95 -2.39 1.59
C MET A 118 -13.76 -2.19 2.53
N LEU A 119 -13.74 -2.88 3.68
CA LEU A 119 -12.62 -2.83 4.61
C LEU A 119 -11.33 -3.40 4.02
N TYR A 120 -11.44 -4.43 3.18
CA TYR A 120 -10.32 -4.99 2.44
C TYR A 120 -9.79 -4.02 1.37
N HIS A 121 -10.66 -3.41 0.56
CA HIS A 121 -10.20 -2.58 -0.56
C HIS A 121 -9.90 -1.12 -0.19
N LEU A 122 -10.71 -0.50 0.67
CA LEU A 122 -10.57 0.90 1.08
C LEU A 122 -9.72 1.06 2.35
N GLY A 123 -9.67 0.02 3.20
CA GLY A 123 -9.10 0.12 4.53
C GLY A 123 -9.90 1.10 5.40
N GLN A 124 -9.20 1.93 6.17
CA GLN A 124 -9.81 3.06 6.87
C GLN A 124 -9.94 4.25 5.91
N VAL A 125 -11.14 4.83 5.84
CA VAL A 125 -11.43 6.02 5.04
C VAL A 125 -11.59 7.22 5.99
N PRO A 126 -10.60 8.10 6.11
CA PRO A 126 -10.72 9.30 6.93
C PRO A 126 -11.55 10.37 6.23
N THR A 127 -12.10 11.27 7.02
CA THR A 127 -12.69 12.53 6.54
C THR A 127 -11.69 13.66 6.79
N ALA A 128 -11.20 14.28 5.72
CA ALA A 128 -10.35 15.45 5.84
C ALA A 128 -11.18 16.65 6.32
N PRO A 129 -10.65 17.51 7.22
CA PRO A 129 -11.38 18.64 7.75
C PRO A 129 -11.72 19.65 6.65
N TYR A 130 -12.81 20.41 6.86
CA TYR A 130 -13.24 21.40 5.90
C TYR A 130 -12.14 22.43 5.60
N ALA A 131 -11.98 22.71 4.33
CA ALA A 131 -11.22 23.83 3.81
C ALA A 131 -11.95 24.38 2.58
N THR A 132 -11.74 25.66 2.27
CA THR A 132 -12.41 26.27 1.12
C THR A 132 -11.89 25.63 -0.17
N PRO A 133 -12.75 25.08 -1.05
CA PRO A 133 -12.33 24.48 -2.31
C PRO A 133 -11.52 25.43 -3.19
N ALA A 134 -10.62 24.87 -4.00
CA ALA A 134 -9.71 25.61 -4.89
C ALA A 134 -8.82 26.66 -4.17
N THR A 135 -8.50 26.43 -2.89
CA THR A 135 -7.52 27.22 -2.12
C THR A 135 -6.33 26.35 -1.70
N PRO A 136 -5.17 26.95 -1.38
CA PRO A 136 -4.03 26.21 -0.84
C PRO A 136 -4.35 25.41 0.42
N ASP A 137 -5.26 25.91 1.25
CA ASP A 137 -5.68 25.26 2.49
C ASP A 137 -6.36 23.91 2.23
N CYS A 138 -7.02 23.75 1.08
CA CYS A 138 -7.65 22.50 0.70
C CYS A 138 -6.63 21.37 0.51
N ALA A 139 -5.48 21.66 -0.11
CA ALA A 139 -4.37 20.70 -0.21
C ALA A 139 -3.78 20.40 1.17
N ALA A 140 -3.47 21.44 1.95
CA ALA A 140 -2.90 21.27 3.29
C ALA A 140 -3.79 20.42 4.21
N ALA A 141 -5.13 20.53 4.10
CA ALA A 141 -6.08 19.76 4.88
C ALA A 141 -6.03 18.25 4.57
N VAL A 142 -5.71 17.85 3.34
CA VAL A 142 -5.69 16.42 2.94
C VAL A 142 -4.31 15.78 3.10
N GLU A 143 -3.23 16.55 3.02
CA GLU A 143 -1.83 16.04 3.02
C GLU A 143 -1.51 15.02 4.14
N PRO A 144 -1.94 15.23 5.41
CA PRO A 144 -1.68 14.27 6.48
C PRO A 144 -2.22 12.85 6.21
N PHE A 145 -3.24 12.73 5.37
CA PHE A 145 -3.92 11.47 5.07
C PHE A 145 -3.36 10.77 3.82
N LEU A 146 -2.81 11.51 2.85
CA LEU A 146 -2.41 10.96 1.54
C LEU A 146 -1.30 9.91 1.61
N VAL A 147 -0.47 9.96 2.65
CA VAL A 147 0.61 8.98 2.86
C VAL A 147 0.07 7.59 3.17
N ARG A 148 -1.07 7.50 3.87
CA ARG A 148 -1.62 6.23 4.40
C ARG A 148 -2.89 5.77 3.71
N HIS A 149 -3.68 6.71 3.19
CA HIS A 149 -5.01 6.44 2.66
C HIS A 149 -5.06 6.68 1.16
N GLN A 150 -5.73 5.79 0.44
CA GLN A 150 -5.96 5.88 -1.01
C GLN A 150 -7.35 6.44 -1.35
N ALA A 151 -8.19 6.64 -0.35
CA ALA A 151 -9.54 7.14 -0.50
C ALA A 151 -9.88 7.96 0.76
N LEU A 152 -10.50 9.12 0.56
CA LEU A 152 -10.88 10.05 1.62
C LEU A 152 -12.27 10.60 1.36
N LEU A 153 -12.99 10.92 2.43
CA LEU A 153 -14.04 11.95 2.36
C LEU A 153 -13.42 13.32 2.59
N LEU A 154 -14.01 14.36 2.00
CA LEU A 154 -13.68 15.76 2.19
C LEU A 154 -14.90 16.44 2.81
N ASP A 155 -14.76 16.95 4.02
CA ASP A 155 -15.87 17.53 4.78
C ASP A 155 -16.58 18.65 4.00
N HIS A 156 -17.92 18.57 3.92
CA HIS A 156 -18.79 19.46 3.12
C HIS A 156 -18.42 19.61 1.63
N HIS A 157 -17.65 18.68 1.08
CA HIS A 157 -17.10 18.84 -0.26
C HIS A 157 -17.33 17.61 -1.14
N GLY A 158 -16.79 16.44 -0.79
CA GLY A 158 -16.83 15.29 -1.68
C GLY A 158 -15.88 14.16 -1.30
N THR A 159 -15.28 13.53 -2.31
CA THR A 159 -14.33 12.42 -2.15
C THR A 159 -13.04 12.69 -2.90
N LEU A 160 -11.94 12.06 -2.46
CA LEU A 160 -10.68 12.02 -3.18
C LEU A 160 -10.16 10.58 -3.23
N ALA A 161 -9.99 10.03 -4.42
CA ALA A 161 -9.50 8.68 -4.67
C ALA A 161 -8.17 8.69 -5.42
N LEU A 162 -7.19 7.93 -4.93
CA LEU A 162 -5.80 7.85 -5.41
C LEU A 162 -5.54 6.42 -5.91
N GLY A 163 -5.69 6.20 -7.21
CA GLY A 163 -5.41 4.91 -7.86
C GLY A 163 -4.00 4.82 -8.43
N ARG A 164 -3.47 3.60 -8.57
CA ARG A 164 -2.29 3.27 -9.37
C ARG A 164 -2.55 3.49 -10.86
N ASP A 165 -3.80 3.46 -11.26
CA ASP A 165 -4.29 3.79 -12.58
C ASP A 165 -5.72 4.36 -12.52
N LEU A 166 -6.25 4.71 -13.70
CA LEU A 166 -7.58 5.30 -13.86
C LEU A 166 -8.71 4.38 -13.40
N GLU A 167 -8.56 3.07 -13.60
CA GLU A 167 -9.57 2.10 -13.24
C GLU A 167 -9.66 1.95 -11.72
N GLU A 168 -8.52 1.88 -11.04
CA GLU A 168 -8.49 1.84 -9.59
C GLU A 168 -9.04 3.13 -8.96
N ALA A 169 -8.69 4.31 -9.49
CA ALA A 169 -9.25 5.57 -9.00
C ALA A 169 -10.79 5.63 -9.14
N TRP A 170 -11.32 5.08 -10.24
CA TRP A 170 -12.76 4.91 -10.46
C TRP A 170 -13.38 3.94 -9.45
N LEU A 171 -12.84 2.71 -9.34
CA LEU A 171 -13.36 1.67 -8.46
C LEU A 171 -13.35 2.13 -6.99
N LEU A 172 -12.32 2.85 -6.55
CA LEU A 172 -12.27 3.42 -5.21
C LEU A 172 -13.41 4.41 -4.97
N THR A 173 -13.71 5.27 -5.95
CA THR A 173 -14.82 6.23 -5.87
C THR A 173 -16.18 5.51 -5.83
N GLU A 174 -16.35 4.46 -6.63
CA GLU A 174 -17.57 3.64 -6.65
C GLU A 174 -17.76 2.90 -5.32
N MET A 175 -16.69 2.33 -4.75
CA MET A 175 -16.73 1.67 -3.45
C MET A 175 -17.06 2.63 -2.31
N LEU A 176 -16.54 3.87 -2.33
CA LEU A 176 -16.90 4.90 -1.34
C LEU A 176 -18.41 5.16 -1.33
N GLU A 177 -18.99 5.37 -2.52
CA GLU A 177 -20.43 5.61 -2.65
C GLU A 177 -21.25 4.38 -2.23
N HIS A 178 -20.87 3.19 -2.69
CA HIS A 178 -21.56 1.95 -2.35
C HIS A 178 -21.55 1.66 -0.85
N ALA A 179 -20.39 1.86 -0.20
CA ALA A 179 -20.27 1.74 1.25
C ALA A 179 -21.18 2.74 1.96
N ALA A 180 -21.18 4.01 1.53
CA ALA A 180 -22.00 5.05 2.12
C ALA A 180 -23.50 4.76 1.99
N GLN A 181 -23.97 4.38 0.79
CA GLN A 181 -25.37 4.00 0.56
C GLN A 181 -25.79 2.84 1.46
N THR A 182 -24.95 1.81 1.56
CA THR A 182 -25.22 0.63 2.37
C THR A 182 -25.30 0.97 3.85
N LEU A 183 -24.37 1.78 4.37
CA LEU A 183 -24.34 2.19 5.78
C LEU A 183 -25.52 3.12 6.13
N ILE A 184 -25.87 4.06 5.25
CA ILE A 184 -27.06 4.92 5.43
C ILE A 184 -28.34 4.07 5.46
N ALA A 185 -28.46 3.09 4.55
CA ALA A 185 -29.59 2.16 4.54
C ALA A 185 -29.63 1.32 5.83
N ALA A 186 -28.49 0.80 6.29
CA ALA A 186 -28.38 0.06 7.54
C ALA A 186 -28.79 0.91 8.76
N GLN A 187 -28.44 2.20 8.78
CA GLN A 187 -28.85 3.12 9.84
C GLN A 187 -30.37 3.22 9.97
N SER A 188 -31.10 3.20 8.85
CA SER A 188 -32.56 3.20 8.84
C SER A 188 -33.20 1.91 9.37
N LEU A 189 -32.41 0.82 9.46
CA LEU A 189 -32.81 -0.49 9.98
C LEU A 189 -32.33 -0.74 11.42
N GLY A 190 -31.77 0.27 12.09
CA GLY A 190 -31.27 0.18 13.46
C GLY A 190 -29.74 0.18 13.60
N GLY A 191 -29.00 0.41 12.52
CA GLY A 191 -27.55 0.56 12.52
C GLY A 191 -26.79 -0.67 12.01
N ALA A 192 -25.58 -0.44 11.52
CA ALA A 192 -24.68 -1.50 11.08
C ALA A 192 -24.09 -2.26 12.28
N ARG A 193 -23.92 -3.57 12.15
CA ARG A 193 -23.24 -4.41 13.15
C ARG A 193 -21.80 -4.66 12.68
N PRO A 194 -20.78 -4.15 13.37
CA PRO A 194 -19.39 -4.30 12.94
C PRO A 194 -18.94 -5.75 13.04
N LEU A 195 -17.98 -6.13 12.20
CA LEU A 195 -17.25 -7.40 12.32
C LEU A 195 -16.48 -7.45 13.65
N PRO A 196 -16.14 -8.64 14.16
CA PRO A 196 -15.20 -8.77 15.27
C PRO A 196 -13.89 -8.04 14.99
N ALA A 197 -13.31 -7.38 16.00
CA ALA A 197 -12.12 -6.54 15.83
C ALA A 197 -10.92 -7.30 15.24
N GLU A 198 -10.78 -8.58 15.56
CA GLU A 198 -9.75 -9.47 15.00
C GLU A 198 -9.92 -9.62 13.47
N GLU A 199 -11.14 -9.83 13.00
CA GLU A 199 -11.42 -9.96 11.56
C GLU A 199 -11.23 -8.62 10.85
N GLN A 200 -11.59 -7.51 11.49
CA GLN A 200 -11.30 -6.19 10.95
C GLN A 200 -9.78 -5.97 10.78
N ALA A 201 -8.98 -6.34 11.77
CA ALA A 201 -7.53 -6.23 11.71
C ALA A 201 -6.94 -7.12 10.62
N ARG A 202 -7.46 -8.34 10.47
CA ARG A 202 -7.06 -9.28 9.41
C ARG A 202 -7.36 -8.73 8.01
N LEU A 203 -8.55 -8.21 7.79
CA LEU A 203 -8.96 -7.62 6.51
C LEU A 203 -8.15 -6.37 6.17
N ARG A 204 -7.90 -5.48 7.14
CA ARG A 204 -7.03 -4.31 6.96
C ARG A 204 -5.61 -4.71 6.59
N ALA A 205 -5.05 -5.71 7.28
CA ALA A 205 -3.70 -6.22 6.97
C ALA A 205 -3.64 -6.82 5.56
N ALA A 206 -4.62 -7.65 5.19
CA ALA A 206 -4.69 -8.26 3.87
C ALA A 206 -4.96 -7.24 2.74
N GLY A 207 -5.72 -6.19 3.03
CA GLY A 207 -6.12 -5.13 2.12
C GLY A 207 -5.05 -4.06 1.86
N SER A 208 -4.37 -3.64 2.94
CA SER A 208 -3.12 -2.86 2.85
C SER A 208 -2.01 -3.61 2.09
N GLY A 209 -2.19 -4.92 1.95
CA GLY A 209 -1.42 -5.85 1.12
C GLY A 209 -1.96 -6.06 -0.30
N GLN A 210 -2.66 -5.10 -0.91
CA GLN A 210 -2.50 -4.90 -2.36
C GLN A 210 -1.07 -4.41 -2.63
N GLU A 211 -0.13 -5.35 -2.44
CA GLU A 211 1.28 -5.21 -2.71
C GLU A 211 1.46 -4.61 -4.11
N ALA A 212 2.32 -3.60 -4.23
CA ALA A 212 3.12 -3.48 -5.43
C ALA A 212 3.58 -4.88 -5.78
N ARG A 213 3.23 -5.40 -6.97
CA ARG A 213 3.62 -6.74 -7.45
C ARG A 213 4.92 -7.13 -6.75
N PRO A 214 4.93 -8.15 -5.87
CA PRO A 214 6.09 -8.41 -5.04
C PRO A 214 7.26 -8.47 -5.99
N SER A 215 8.21 -7.60 -5.69
CA SER A 215 9.49 -7.48 -6.36
C SER A 215 9.96 -8.90 -6.74
N PRO A 216 10.43 -9.19 -7.96
CA PRO A 216 10.90 -10.53 -8.31
C PRO A 216 11.86 -11.13 -7.27
N LEU A 217 12.64 -10.30 -6.57
CA LEU A 217 13.39 -10.66 -5.38
C LEU A 217 12.52 -11.05 -4.17
N ALA A 218 11.49 -10.26 -3.81
CA ALA A 218 10.55 -10.61 -2.74
C ALA A 218 9.86 -11.97 -2.99
N GLN A 219 9.55 -12.32 -4.25
CA GLN A 219 8.99 -13.64 -4.60
C GLN A 219 9.99 -14.79 -4.43
N ARG A 220 11.29 -14.50 -4.54
CA ARG A 220 12.36 -15.48 -4.31
C ARG A 220 12.62 -15.70 -2.82
N LEU A 221 12.26 -14.74 -1.97
CA LEU A 221 12.38 -14.84 -0.52
C LEU A 221 11.12 -15.50 0.05
N GLN A 222 11.29 -16.67 0.69
CA GLN A 222 10.17 -17.35 1.37
C GLN A 222 9.98 -16.75 2.76
N ARG A 223 9.39 -15.54 2.85
CA ARG A 223 8.99 -14.97 4.15
C ARG A 223 7.69 -15.60 4.63
N VAL A 224 7.69 -16.14 5.84
CA VAL A 224 6.49 -16.62 6.51
C VAL A 224 6.54 -16.11 7.95
N HIS A 225 5.50 -15.39 8.38
CA HIS A 225 5.35 -15.05 9.79
C HIS A 225 4.72 -16.24 10.51
N LEU A 226 5.48 -16.87 11.42
CA LEU A 226 5.03 -18.04 12.17
C LEU A 226 4.42 -17.65 13.53
N GLY A 227 4.54 -16.39 13.95
CA GLY A 227 4.02 -15.84 15.21
C GLY A 227 4.75 -16.36 16.44
N LEU A 228 4.77 -15.58 17.52
CA LEU A 228 5.06 -16.02 18.89
C LEU A 228 4.06 -15.30 19.81
N SER A 229 2.80 -15.77 19.83
CA SER A 229 1.78 -15.28 20.76
C SER A 229 1.32 -16.40 21.70
N ASN A 230 0.69 -16.07 22.82
CA ASN A 230 0.13 -17.07 23.74
C ASN A 230 -1.06 -17.85 23.14
N GLU A 231 -1.52 -17.48 21.94
CA GLU A 231 -2.63 -18.10 21.21
C GLU A 231 -2.16 -18.51 19.81
N PHE A 232 -1.52 -19.67 19.74
CA PHE A 232 -1.04 -20.23 18.48
C PHE A 232 -2.07 -21.16 17.83
N LYS A 233 -2.27 -20.99 16.52
CA LYS A 233 -2.55 -22.09 15.58
C LYS A 233 -1.26 -22.44 14.83
N VAL A 234 -0.62 -23.55 15.21
CA VAL A 234 0.46 -24.22 14.46
C VAL A 234 -0.10 -25.56 13.98
N GLU A 235 0.29 -26.03 12.78
CA GLU A 235 -0.18 -27.30 12.22
C GLU A 235 0.14 -28.52 13.12
N LYS A 236 1.20 -28.49 13.94
CA LYS A 236 1.49 -29.47 15.01
C LYS A 236 2.22 -28.82 16.20
N ARG A 237 1.70 -29.01 17.43
CA ARG A 237 2.32 -28.58 18.70
C ARG A 237 2.36 -29.76 19.68
N THR A 238 3.49 -29.93 20.38
CA THR A 238 3.58 -30.80 21.56
C THR A 238 3.97 -29.95 22.77
N GLN A 239 3.19 -30.03 23.84
CA GLN A 239 3.46 -29.37 25.12
C GLN A 239 3.31 -30.39 26.24
N ASP A 240 4.31 -30.46 27.11
CA ASP A 240 4.28 -31.27 28.31
C ASP A 240 4.96 -30.55 29.48
N SER A 241 5.14 -31.24 30.61
CA SER A 241 5.75 -30.68 31.83
C SER A 241 7.20 -30.22 31.66
N ARG A 242 7.88 -30.57 30.54
CA ARG A 242 9.25 -30.18 30.22
C ARG A 242 9.32 -28.91 29.38
N GLY A 243 8.21 -28.44 28.81
CA GLY A 243 8.16 -27.21 28.02
C GLY A 243 7.31 -27.31 26.75
N ARG A 244 7.55 -26.38 25.81
CA ARG A 244 6.84 -26.27 24.53
C ARG A 244 7.81 -26.56 23.38
N LEU A 245 7.41 -27.43 22.46
CA LEU A 245 8.13 -27.68 21.21
C LEU A 245 7.42 -26.96 20.06
N HIS A 246 8.18 -26.13 19.33
CA HIS A 246 7.70 -25.39 18.16
C HIS A 246 8.31 -25.96 16.88
N LEU A 247 7.47 -26.25 15.88
CA LEU A 247 7.91 -26.68 14.57
C LEU A 247 8.25 -25.44 13.72
N ILE A 248 9.55 -25.16 13.55
CA ILE A 248 10.05 -23.99 12.80
C ILE A 248 10.23 -24.31 11.30
N ALA A 249 10.50 -25.57 10.99
CA ALA A 249 10.65 -26.08 9.63
C ALA A 249 10.22 -27.55 9.57
N ASP A 250 9.49 -27.92 8.52
CA ASP A 250 9.08 -29.28 8.22
C ASP A 250 9.42 -29.60 6.76
N GLY A 251 9.88 -30.83 6.49
CA GLY A 251 10.26 -31.27 5.14
C GLY A 251 11.48 -30.57 4.51
N LEU A 252 12.23 -29.75 5.24
CA LEU A 252 13.45 -29.11 4.73
C LEU A 252 14.68 -30.02 4.94
N PRO A 253 15.62 -30.10 3.98
CA PRO A 253 16.84 -30.91 4.10
C PRO A 253 17.88 -30.21 4.98
N ILE A 254 17.56 -29.95 6.25
CA ILE A 254 18.43 -29.20 7.17
C ILE A 254 19.64 -30.04 7.54
N GLN A 255 20.84 -29.53 7.24
CA GLN A 255 22.11 -30.14 7.63
C GLN A 255 22.82 -29.35 8.74
N ARG A 256 22.45 -28.09 8.95
CA ARG A 256 23.02 -27.24 10.00
C ARG A 256 21.95 -26.37 10.64
N VAL A 257 22.07 -26.23 11.96
CA VAL A 257 21.30 -25.31 12.80
C VAL A 257 22.30 -24.49 13.61
N SER A 258 22.16 -23.18 13.59
CA SER A 258 22.94 -22.25 14.43
C SER A 258 21.98 -21.36 15.20
N LEU A 259 22.28 -21.11 16.48
CA LEU A 259 21.59 -20.09 17.28
C LEU A 259 22.52 -18.88 17.41
N LEU A 260 22.00 -17.71 17.10
CA LEU A 260 22.78 -16.46 17.12
C LEU A 260 22.07 -15.44 18.00
N GLU A 261 22.87 -14.77 18.82
CA GLU A 261 22.46 -13.61 19.61
C GLU A 261 23.12 -12.36 19.04
N LEU A 262 22.33 -11.31 18.82
CA LEU A 262 22.83 -10.00 18.46
C LEU A 262 22.26 -8.94 19.41
N LYS A 263 23.14 -8.12 19.97
CA LYS A 263 22.75 -6.99 20.82
C LYS A 263 22.30 -5.80 20.00
N ALA A 264 21.39 -5.00 20.54
CA ALA A 264 21.00 -3.73 19.93
C ALA A 264 22.24 -2.86 19.68
N GLY A 265 22.42 -2.38 18.44
CA GLY A 265 23.60 -1.60 18.06
C GLY A 265 24.91 -2.40 17.93
N GLY A 266 24.88 -3.72 18.10
CA GLY A 266 26.05 -4.63 18.05
C GLY A 266 26.65 -4.88 16.66
N GLY A 267 26.41 -3.98 15.69
CA GLY A 267 26.88 -4.10 14.31
C GLY A 267 25.96 -4.92 13.40
N LEU A 268 26.47 -5.24 12.21
CA LEU A 268 25.77 -5.93 11.13
C LEU A 268 26.24 -7.38 11.02
N ARG A 269 25.29 -8.32 10.96
CA ARG A 269 25.56 -9.73 10.67
C ARG A 269 25.24 -10.04 9.21
N GLY A 270 26.02 -10.88 8.55
CA GLY A 270 25.88 -11.17 7.14
C GLY A 270 26.85 -10.34 6.29
N GLY A 271 26.35 -9.71 5.22
CA GLY A 271 27.20 -8.98 4.28
C GLY A 271 27.86 -9.89 3.25
N HIS A 272 27.20 -10.99 2.91
CA HIS A 272 27.68 -12.01 2.00
C HIS A 272 26.52 -12.66 1.24
N TRP A 273 26.84 -13.58 0.34
CA TRP A 273 25.90 -14.42 -0.40
C TRP A 273 26.48 -15.81 -0.63
N HIS A 274 25.61 -16.75 -0.99
CA HIS A 274 25.98 -18.13 -1.28
C HIS A 274 25.71 -18.52 -2.73
N ARG A 275 26.64 -19.24 -3.37
CA ARG A 275 26.44 -19.77 -4.73
C ARG A 275 25.53 -20.98 -4.73
N ARG A 276 25.51 -21.76 -3.65
CA ARG A 276 24.81 -23.06 -3.61
C ARG A 276 23.94 -23.27 -2.38
N LYS A 277 24.36 -22.75 -1.23
CA LYS A 277 23.65 -22.93 0.03
C LYS A 277 22.34 -22.14 0.07
N TYR A 278 21.28 -22.81 0.50
CA TYR A 278 20.02 -22.19 0.88
C TYR A 278 20.02 -21.99 2.40
N GLU A 279 19.65 -20.79 2.84
CA GLU A 279 19.57 -20.47 4.27
C GLU A 279 18.16 -20.07 4.67
N TRP A 280 17.79 -20.36 5.91
CA TRP A 280 16.57 -19.86 6.53
C TRP A 280 16.94 -19.20 7.85
N PHE A 281 16.35 -18.04 8.09
CA PHE A 281 16.51 -17.31 9.34
C PHE A 281 15.15 -17.24 10.03
N TYR A 282 15.06 -17.71 11.26
CA TYR A 282 13.88 -17.60 12.11
C TYR A 282 14.18 -16.71 13.31
N LEU A 283 13.47 -15.59 13.43
CA LEU A 283 13.66 -14.63 14.52
C LEU A 283 12.87 -15.08 15.75
N ALA A 284 13.58 -15.68 16.71
CA ALA A 284 12.99 -16.25 17.93
C ALA A 284 12.67 -15.19 18.99
N ALA A 285 13.35 -14.05 18.99
CA ALA A 285 13.05 -12.90 19.84
C ALA A 285 13.64 -11.61 19.26
N GLY A 286 12.98 -10.48 19.50
CA GLY A 286 13.48 -9.14 19.14
C GLY A 286 13.05 -8.66 17.74
N ARG A 287 13.78 -7.68 17.21
CA ARG A 287 13.54 -7.07 15.89
C ARG A 287 14.83 -6.72 15.17
N CYS A 288 14.81 -6.81 13.84
CA CYS A 288 15.97 -6.46 13.01
C CYS A 288 15.58 -5.83 11.68
N ARG A 289 16.52 -5.08 11.10
CA ARG A 289 16.47 -4.67 9.70
C ARG A 289 17.26 -5.67 8.88
N ALA A 290 16.58 -6.34 7.96
CA ALA A 290 17.18 -7.26 7.01
C ALA A 290 17.29 -6.59 5.64
N ARG A 291 18.46 -6.69 4.99
CA ARG A 291 18.67 -6.16 3.65
C ARG A 291 19.02 -7.30 2.71
N PHE A 292 18.48 -7.26 1.50
CA PHE A 292 18.67 -8.27 0.48
C PHE A 292 19.03 -7.63 -0.87
N GLN A 293 19.91 -8.27 -1.63
CA GLN A 293 20.17 -7.93 -3.01
C GLN A 293 20.26 -9.17 -3.90
N CYS A 294 19.45 -9.21 -4.96
CA CYS A 294 19.55 -10.23 -6.00
C CYS A 294 20.76 -9.92 -6.90
N LEU A 295 21.76 -10.79 -6.94
CA LEU A 295 22.92 -10.55 -7.79
C LEU A 295 22.62 -10.67 -9.29
N ALA A 296 21.62 -11.49 -9.66
CA ALA A 296 21.26 -11.68 -11.06
C ALA A 296 20.52 -10.48 -11.66
N THR A 297 19.70 -9.79 -10.87
CA THR A 297 18.85 -8.68 -11.34
C THR A 297 19.31 -7.31 -10.82
N GLY A 298 20.20 -7.27 -9.84
CA GLY A 298 20.64 -6.05 -9.16
C GLY A 298 19.62 -5.49 -8.15
N GLU A 299 18.41 -6.03 -8.13
CA GLU A 299 17.28 -5.61 -7.30
C GLU A 299 17.59 -5.69 -5.80
N ARG A 300 17.08 -4.72 -5.04
CA ARG A 300 17.30 -4.59 -3.59
C ARG A 300 15.97 -4.58 -2.83
N LEU A 301 15.98 -5.16 -1.64
CA LEU A 301 14.84 -5.19 -0.74
C LEU A 301 15.31 -5.03 0.72
N ASP A 302 14.74 -4.05 1.41
CA ASP A 302 14.95 -3.82 2.83
C ASP A 302 13.66 -4.14 3.58
N LEU A 303 13.76 -5.00 4.60
CA LEU A 303 12.64 -5.46 5.41
C LEU A 303 12.93 -5.23 6.89
N GLU A 304 11.90 -4.86 7.66
CA GLU A 304 11.92 -5.04 9.10
C GLU A 304 11.33 -6.41 9.44
N LEU A 305 12.10 -7.21 10.17
CA LEU A 305 11.69 -8.51 10.68
C LEU A 305 11.45 -8.41 12.19
N VAL A 306 10.39 -9.08 12.64
CA VAL A 306 9.98 -9.13 14.05
C VAL A 306 9.93 -10.57 14.53
N GLU A 307 9.88 -10.76 15.84
CA GLU A 307 9.72 -12.05 16.47
C GLU A 307 8.62 -12.91 15.79
N GLY A 308 8.96 -14.16 15.49
CA GLY A 308 8.12 -15.10 14.75
C GLY A 308 8.31 -15.08 13.23
N ASP A 309 9.01 -14.09 12.66
CA ASP A 309 9.33 -14.09 11.23
C ASP A 309 10.34 -15.17 10.87
N ARG A 310 10.06 -15.91 9.79
CA ARG A 310 11.02 -16.77 9.09
C ARG A 310 11.25 -16.21 7.68
N VAL A 311 12.51 -16.12 7.25
CA VAL A 311 12.88 -15.78 5.87
C VAL A 311 13.77 -16.86 5.26
N GLY A 312 13.37 -17.39 4.12
CA GLY A 312 14.20 -18.25 3.28
C GLY A 312 14.99 -17.43 2.26
N ILE A 313 16.30 -17.67 2.19
CA ILE A 313 17.26 -16.96 1.35
C ILE A 313 17.87 -17.97 0.37
N PRO A 314 17.50 -17.90 -0.92
CA PRO A 314 18.05 -18.77 -1.93
C PRO A 314 19.48 -18.37 -2.31
N PRO A 315 20.22 -19.27 -2.98
CA PRO A 315 21.50 -18.93 -3.58
C PRO A 315 21.43 -17.72 -4.53
N GLY A 316 22.50 -16.93 -4.55
CA GLY A 316 22.62 -15.73 -5.38
C GLY A 316 21.92 -14.49 -4.82
N VAL A 317 21.44 -14.55 -3.57
CA VAL A 317 20.90 -13.40 -2.84
C VAL A 317 21.87 -13.00 -1.74
N ALA A 318 22.45 -11.81 -1.87
CA ALA A 318 23.24 -11.22 -0.81
C ALA A 318 22.33 -10.71 0.29
N HIS A 319 22.74 -10.88 1.55
CA HIS A 319 21.89 -10.53 2.67
C HIS A 319 22.67 -10.02 3.89
N SER A 320 22.01 -9.23 4.71
CA SER A 320 22.52 -8.77 6.01
C SER A 320 21.40 -8.49 7.00
N PHE A 321 21.74 -8.50 8.28
CA PHE A 321 20.83 -8.29 9.39
C PHE A 321 21.45 -7.33 10.40
N GLN A 322 20.73 -6.25 10.71
CA GLN A 322 21.08 -5.28 11.72
C GLN A 322 20.07 -5.33 12.86
N ALA A 323 20.55 -5.61 14.07
CA ALA A 323 19.72 -5.66 15.27
C ALA A 323 19.15 -4.27 15.62
N LEU A 324 17.81 -4.16 15.69
CA LEU A 324 17.09 -2.96 16.15
C LEU A 324 16.66 -3.07 17.63
N SER A 325 16.77 -4.27 18.21
CA SER A 325 16.73 -4.59 19.62
C SER A 325 17.68 -5.76 19.88
N ASP A 326 17.90 -6.12 21.13
CA ASP A 326 18.46 -7.44 21.44
C ASP A 326 17.62 -8.51 20.72
N MET A 327 18.29 -9.41 20.02
CA MET A 327 17.63 -10.40 19.18
C MET A 327 18.29 -11.76 19.23
N TRP A 328 17.45 -12.78 19.11
CA TRP A 328 17.83 -14.18 19.05
C TRP A 328 17.25 -14.76 17.78
N PHE A 329 18.07 -15.39 16.94
CA PHE A 329 17.57 -16.06 15.75
C PHE A 329 18.22 -17.41 15.53
N VAL A 330 17.46 -18.29 14.89
CA VAL A 330 17.89 -19.61 14.46
C VAL A 330 18.17 -19.54 12.96
N GLU A 331 19.41 -19.80 12.59
CA GLU A 331 19.85 -19.98 11.21
C GLU A 331 19.82 -21.48 10.88
N LEU A 332 19.15 -21.83 9.80
CA LEU A 332 19.06 -23.19 9.27
C LEU A 332 19.69 -23.19 7.87
N SER A 333 20.44 -24.22 7.50
CA SER A 333 20.92 -24.37 6.14
C SER A 333 20.83 -25.79 5.62
N ASP A 334 20.70 -25.92 4.30
CA ASP A 334 20.60 -27.19 3.59
C ASP A 334 21.94 -27.92 3.45
N ARG A 335 23.05 -27.25 3.81
CA ARG A 335 24.43 -27.70 3.63
C ARG A 335 25.34 -27.27 4.80
N PRO A 336 26.47 -27.96 5.02
CA PRO A 336 27.52 -27.52 5.95
C PRO A 336 28.15 -26.18 5.54
N TYR A 337 28.95 -25.60 6.43
CA TYR A 337 29.74 -24.41 6.10
C TYR A 337 30.86 -24.75 5.11
N GLU A 338 30.91 -24.01 4.00
CA GLU A 338 32.00 -24.07 3.02
C GLU A 338 32.51 -22.64 2.79
N ALA A 339 33.77 -22.36 3.16
CA ALA A 339 34.34 -21.01 3.05
C ALA A 339 34.36 -20.49 1.60
N ALA A 340 34.46 -21.37 0.60
CA ALA A 340 34.41 -21.00 -0.81
C ALA A 340 33.00 -20.60 -1.30
N ASP A 341 31.96 -20.92 -0.52
CA ASP A 341 30.57 -20.55 -0.79
C ASP A 341 30.13 -19.31 -0.01
N ASP A 342 30.97 -18.75 0.87
CA ASP A 342 30.66 -17.55 1.67
C ASP A 342 31.36 -16.31 1.06
N LEU A 343 30.66 -15.63 0.17
CA LEU A 343 31.23 -14.57 -0.66
C LEU A 343 30.78 -13.19 -0.21
N ILE A 344 31.73 -12.34 0.15
CA ILE A 344 31.47 -10.98 0.62
C ILE A 344 30.76 -10.14 -0.44
N HIS A 345 29.76 -9.36 -0.01
CA HIS A 345 29.07 -8.38 -0.85
C HIS A 345 28.81 -7.08 -0.08
N GLU A 346 29.50 -6.02 -0.49
CA GLU A 346 29.41 -4.69 0.16
C GLU A 346 28.05 -4.01 -0.05
N GLY A 347 27.31 -4.37 -1.09
CA GLY A 347 26.03 -3.74 -1.43
C GLY A 347 24.91 -3.89 -0.39
N VAL A 348 25.09 -4.78 0.60
CA VAL A 348 24.16 -4.97 1.72
C VAL A 348 24.80 -4.65 3.09
N ARG A 349 26.03 -4.11 3.12
CA ARG A 349 26.76 -3.78 4.37
C ARG A 349 26.60 -2.34 4.85
N ALA A 350 26.12 -1.43 4.00
CA ALA A 350 25.86 -0.02 4.31
C ALA A 350 24.44 0.20 4.85
#